data_AF-Q8HYE0-F1
#
_entry.id   AF-Q8HYE0-F1
#
_cell.length_a   1.000
_cell.length_b   1.000
_cell.length_c   1.000
_cell.angle_alpha   90.00
_cell.angle_beta   90.00
_cell.angle_gamma   90.00
#
_symmetry.space_group_name_H-M   'P 1'
#
loop_
_entity.id
_entity.type
_entity.pdbx_description
1 polymer ?
#
loop_
_entity_poly.entity_id
_entity_poly.type
_entity_poly.pdbx_seq_one_letter_code
_entity_poly.pdbx_strand_id
1 'polypeptide(L)'
;MDKTRTFLDVKEYPDTEVQKNRVLTLEEWQEKWVSRRIGFHQEQGHKLLKKHLDTFLKGENGLRVFFPLCGKAVEMKWFADRGHSVVGVEISELGIREFFAEQNLSYTEEPIVEIPGGKIFKLCRYNAVPNKKRVSLPLGCSLLRSH
;
A
#
# COMPACT_ATOMS: atom_id res chain seq x y z
N MET A 1 -54.96 13.42 18.85
CA MET A 1 -55.40 12.41 17.87
C MET A 1 -55.07 12.99 16.50
N ASP A 2 -54.30 12.40 15.60
CA ASP A 2 -53.68 11.09 15.49
C ASP A 2 -52.49 11.27 14.54
N LYS A 3 -51.59 10.29 14.63
CA LYS A 3 -50.28 10.07 14.02
C LYS A 3 -50.32 10.24 12.50
N THR A 4 -49.24 10.50 11.77
CA THR A 4 -48.10 9.58 11.66
C THR A 4 -47.01 10.29 10.84
N ARG A 5 -45.93 10.71 11.49
CA ARG A 5 -44.66 10.99 10.81
C ARG A 5 -43.98 9.64 10.67
N THR A 6 -44.10 9.02 9.50
CA THR A 6 -43.36 7.80 9.16
C THR A 6 -41.88 8.15 9.19
N PHE A 7 -41.25 7.85 10.34
CA PHE A 7 -39.82 7.60 10.45
C PHE A 7 -39.50 6.59 9.34
N LEU A 8 -38.81 7.07 8.31
CA LEU A 8 -38.13 6.17 7.39
C LEU A 8 -37.14 5.41 8.25
N ASP A 9 -37.43 4.12 8.39
CA ASP A 9 -36.57 3.10 8.98
C ASP A 9 -35.29 3.03 8.14
N VAL A 10 -34.40 4.00 8.37
CA VAL A 10 -33.02 3.94 7.90
C VAL A 10 -32.41 2.81 8.71
N LYS A 11 -32.38 1.61 8.13
CA LYS A 11 -31.60 0.50 8.66
C LYS A 11 -30.16 1.00 8.81
N GLU A 12 -29.87 1.32 10.06
CA GLU A 12 -28.56 1.48 10.67
C GLU A 12 -27.65 0.38 10.12
N TYR A 13 -26.42 0.77 9.74
CA TYR A 13 -25.30 -0.02 9.22
C TYR A 13 -25.48 -1.55 9.08
N PRO A 14 -25.09 -2.16 7.94
CA PRO A 14 -25.29 -3.59 7.69
C PRO A 14 -24.78 -4.43 8.86
N ASP A 15 -25.62 -5.38 9.29
CA ASP A 15 -25.36 -6.30 10.40
C ASP A 15 -23.93 -6.86 10.31
N THR A 16 -23.10 -6.48 11.29
CA THR A 16 -21.68 -6.82 11.35
C THR A 16 -21.46 -8.34 11.44
N GLU A 17 -22.48 -9.10 11.82
CA GLU A 17 -22.42 -10.54 11.95
C GLU A 17 -22.40 -11.27 10.59
N VAL A 18 -22.85 -10.62 9.50
CA VAL A 18 -22.98 -11.25 8.16
C VAL A 18 -21.64 -11.75 7.61
N GLN A 19 -20.54 -11.11 8.00
CA GLN A 19 -19.20 -11.43 7.50
C GLN A 19 -18.26 -12.02 8.56
N LYS A 20 -18.72 -12.22 9.80
CA LYS A 20 -17.87 -12.57 10.94
C LYS A 20 -17.01 -13.83 10.76
N ASN A 21 -17.53 -14.80 10.00
CA ASN A 21 -16.87 -16.08 9.77
C ASN A 21 -16.17 -16.15 8.40
N ARG A 22 -16.07 -15.04 7.66
CA ARG A 22 -15.37 -15.03 6.38
C ARG A 22 -13.87 -15.07 6.63
N VAL A 23 -13.23 -16.12 6.11
CA VAL A 23 -11.79 -16.31 6.15
C VAL A 23 -11.27 -16.28 4.71
N LEU A 24 -10.10 -15.67 4.53
CA LEU A 24 -9.33 -15.74 3.29
C LEU A 24 -7.91 -16.19 3.67
N THR A 25 -7.43 -17.29 3.09
CA THR A 25 -6.08 -17.80 3.38
C THR A 25 -5.02 -17.02 2.59
N LEU A 26 -3.75 -17.22 2.97
CA LEU A 26 -2.61 -16.61 2.29
C LEU A 26 -2.50 -17.09 0.83
N GLU A 27 -2.75 -18.39 0.61
CA GLU A 27 -2.73 -19.02 -0.71
C GLU A 27 -3.85 -18.48 -1.60
N GLU A 28 -5.06 -18.30 -1.05
CA GLU A 28 -6.18 -17.72 -1.80
C GLU A 28 -5.90 -16.27 -2.22
N TRP A 29 -5.20 -15.50 -1.38
CA TRP A 29 -4.77 -14.15 -1.74
C TRP A 29 -3.67 -14.15 -2.80
N GLN A 30 -2.67 -15.02 -2.68
CA GLN A 30 -1.64 -15.19 -3.72
C GLN A 30 -2.26 -15.61 -5.06
N GLU A 31 -3.23 -16.53 -5.04
CA GLU A 31 -3.96 -16.97 -6.23
C GLU A 31 -4.72 -15.82 -6.91
N LYS A 32 -5.25 -14.85 -6.16
CA LYS A 32 -5.86 -13.65 -6.76
C LYS A 32 -4.87 -12.85 -7.60
N TRP A 33 -3.61 -12.77 -7.19
CA TRP A 33 -2.56 -12.12 -7.97
C TRP A 33 -2.24 -12.90 -9.24
N VAL A 34 -2.02 -14.22 -9.12
CA VAL A 34 -1.73 -15.10 -10.26
C VAL A 34 -2.86 -15.07 -11.30
N SER A 35 -4.11 -15.20 -10.83
CA SER A 35 -5.32 -15.18 -11.66
C SER A 35 -5.79 -13.79 -12.09
N ARG A 36 -5.01 -12.73 -11.84
CA ARG A 36 -5.34 -11.33 -12.19
C ARG A 36 -6.66 -10.82 -11.61
N ARG A 37 -7.15 -11.42 -10.52
CA ARG A 37 -8.32 -10.97 -9.76
C ARG A 37 -7.95 -9.88 -8.75
N ILE A 38 -7.33 -8.81 -9.24
CA ILE A 38 -6.77 -7.69 -8.46
C ILE A 38 -7.61 -6.41 -8.58
N GLY A 39 -8.93 -6.52 -8.67
CA GLY A 39 -9.85 -5.38 -8.83
C GLY A 39 -9.87 -4.38 -7.67
N PHE A 40 -9.14 -4.65 -6.59
CA PHE A 40 -8.87 -3.71 -5.49
C PHE A 40 -7.78 -2.68 -5.84
N HIS A 41 -6.95 -2.94 -6.85
CA HIS A 41 -5.88 -2.02 -7.25
C HIS A 41 -6.46 -0.77 -7.92
N GLN A 42 -5.95 0.40 -7.52
CA GLN A 42 -6.33 1.70 -8.08
C GLN A 42 -5.14 2.29 -8.85
N GLU A 43 -5.15 2.17 -10.18
CA GLU A 43 -4.02 2.60 -11.04
C GLU A 43 -3.65 4.09 -10.87
N GLN A 44 -4.64 4.95 -10.61
CA GLN A 44 -4.46 6.38 -10.38
C GLN A 44 -4.28 6.75 -8.90
N GLY A 45 -4.28 5.75 -8.02
CA GLY A 45 -4.20 5.86 -6.58
C GLY A 45 -5.47 6.39 -5.91
N HIS A 46 -5.43 6.40 -4.57
CA HIS A 46 -6.54 6.73 -3.71
C HIS A 46 -6.81 8.23 -3.71
N LYS A 47 -7.95 8.62 -4.29
CA LYS A 47 -8.33 10.03 -4.51
C LYS A 47 -8.35 10.86 -3.23
N LEU A 48 -8.85 10.31 -2.12
CA LEU A 48 -8.87 11.03 -0.84
C LEU A 48 -7.47 11.17 -0.25
N LEU A 49 -6.60 10.18 -0.41
CA LEU A 49 -5.23 10.31 0.07
C LEU A 49 -4.51 11.40 -0.72
N LYS A 50 -4.66 11.40 -2.05
CA LYS A 50 -4.12 12.47 -2.91
C LYS A 50 -4.59 13.86 -2.48
N LYS A 51 -5.88 14.01 -2.15
CA LYS A 51 -6.47 15.28 -1.68
C LYS A 51 -5.90 15.73 -0.33
N HIS A 52 -5.62 14.81 0.58
CA HIS A 52 -5.20 15.12 1.95
C HIS A 52 -3.70 14.91 2.22
N LEU A 53 -2.92 14.54 1.20
CA LEU A 53 -1.51 14.17 1.36
C LEU A 53 -0.68 15.30 1.97
N ASP A 54 -0.84 16.53 1.48
CA ASP A 54 -0.07 17.67 1.97
C ASP A 54 -0.43 18.00 3.44
N THR A 55 -1.71 17.87 3.81
CA THR A 55 -2.17 18.02 5.19
C THR A 55 -1.66 16.91 6.10
N PHE A 56 -1.57 15.68 5.60
CA PHE A 56 -1.03 14.55 6.33
C PHE A 56 0.47 14.73 6.62
N LEU A 57 1.21 15.20 5.63
CA LEU A 57 2.66 15.40 5.73
C LEU A 57 3.06 16.64 6.54
N LYS A 58 2.21 17.68 6.60
CA LYS A 58 2.44 18.92 7.39
C LYS A 58 3.79 19.59 7.14
N GLY A 59 4.40 19.40 5.98
CA GLY A 59 5.74 19.90 5.67
C GLY A 59 6.89 19.19 6.40
N GLU A 60 6.60 18.10 7.12
CA GLU A 60 7.63 17.24 7.69
C GLU A 60 8.44 16.58 6.56
N ASN A 61 9.72 16.32 6.83
CA ASN A 61 10.64 15.66 5.90
C ASN A 61 11.16 14.37 6.53
N GLY A 62 11.45 13.35 5.72
CA GLY A 62 12.10 12.13 6.23
C GLY A 62 11.23 11.23 7.11
N LEU A 63 9.91 11.44 7.13
CA LEU A 63 8.96 10.51 7.80
C LEU A 63 9.18 9.06 7.38
N ARG A 64 8.88 8.14 8.31
CA ARG A 64 8.77 6.70 8.04
C ARG A 64 7.30 6.32 7.95
N VAL A 65 6.87 5.88 6.78
CA VAL A 65 5.46 5.56 6.49
C VAL A 65 5.31 4.06 6.25
N PHE A 66 4.30 3.46 6.89
CA PHE A 66 4.02 2.03 6.79
C PHE A 66 2.75 1.75 5.98
N PHE A 67 2.84 0.81 5.05
CA PHE A 67 1.73 0.34 4.21
C PHE A 67 1.45 -1.15 4.49
N PRO A 68 0.47 -1.48 5.34
CA PRO A 68 0.07 -2.87 5.55
C PRO A 68 -0.66 -3.40 4.31
N LEU A 69 -0.39 -4.66 3.94
CA LEU A 69 -1.01 -5.34 2.78
C LEU A 69 -0.91 -4.48 1.51
N CYS A 70 0.28 -3.99 1.24
CA CYS A 70 0.48 -2.88 0.32
C CYS A 70 0.16 -3.22 -1.13
N GLY A 71 0.12 -4.50 -1.50
CA GLY A 71 0.06 -4.93 -2.89
C GLY A 71 1.05 -4.15 -3.75
N LYS A 72 0.51 -3.43 -4.74
CA LYS A 72 1.25 -2.49 -5.60
C LYS A 72 0.75 -1.04 -5.49
N ALA A 73 0.42 -0.61 -4.28
CA ALA A 73 -0.05 0.75 -4.00
C ALA A 73 0.87 1.83 -4.58
N VAL A 74 0.36 2.61 -5.54
CA VAL A 74 1.10 3.69 -6.23
C VAL A 74 1.49 4.81 -5.27
N GLU A 75 0.77 4.93 -4.17
CA GLU A 75 0.95 5.95 -3.14
C GLU A 75 2.28 5.78 -2.41
N MET A 76 2.80 4.56 -2.31
CA MET A 76 4.15 4.32 -1.75
C MET A 76 5.20 5.14 -2.51
N LYS A 77 5.08 5.24 -3.83
CA LYS A 77 5.95 6.08 -4.65
C LYS A 77 5.75 7.56 -4.38
N TRP A 78 4.53 8.01 -4.11
CA TRP A 78 4.24 9.42 -3.80
C TRP A 78 4.92 9.89 -2.51
N PHE A 79 5.00 9.01 -1.49
CA PHE A 79 5.73 9.27 -0.26
C PHE A 79 7.25 9.24 -0.49
N ALA A 80 7.75 8.23 -1.21
CA ALA A 80 9.18 8.14 -1.53
C ALA A 80 9.67 9.36 -2.34
N ASP A 81 8.92 9.82 -3.33
CA ASP A 81 9.27 11.00 -4.14
C ASP A 81 9.32 12.30 -3.35
N ARG A 82 8.69 12.34 -2.17
CA ARG A 82 8.67 13.48 -1.27
C ARG A 82 9.75 13.44 -0.19
N GLY A 83 10.68 12.48 -0.24
CA GLY A 83 11.76 12.41 0.76
C GLY A 83 11.46 11.48 1.93
N HIS A 84 10.34 10.74 1.91
CA HIS A 84 9.96 9.86 3.02
C HIS A 84 10.47 8.43 2.82
N SER A 85 10.79 7.77 3.93
CA SER A 85 11.06 6.34 3.94
C SER A 85 9.73 5.58 3.97
N VAL A 86 9.61 4.54 3.15
CA VAL A 86 8.38 3.74 3.03
C VAL A 86 8.70 2.29 3.32
N VAL A 87 7.90 1.67 4.18
CA VAL A 87 7.93 0.23 4.43
C VAL A 87 6.56 -0.34 4.10
N GLY A 88 6.52 -1.38 3.28
CA GLY A 88 5.28 -2.13 3.01
C GLY A 88 5.46 -3.62 3.30
N VAL A 89 4.36 -4.29 3.61
CA VAL A 89 4.31 -5.76 3.77
C VAL A 89 3.27 -6.31 2.80
N GLU A 90 3.66 -7.31 2.01
CA GLU A 90 2.79 -7.99 1.05
C GLU A 90 3.19 -9.47 0.91
N ILE A 91 2.22 -10.38 0.96
CA ILE A 91 2.45 -11.84 0.86
C ILE A 91 2.72 -12.29 -0.60
N SER A 92 2.19 -11.55 -1.57
CA SER A 92 2.37 -11.81 -2.99
C SER A 92 3.67 -11.22 -3.53
N GLU A 93 4.64 -12.09 -3.79
CA GLU A 93 5.88 -11.71 -4.47
C GLU A 93 5.60 -11.09 -5.86
N LEU A 94 4.59 -11.60 -6.56
CA LEU A 94 4.16 -11.06 -7.85
C LEU A 94 3.72 -9.60 -7.73
N GLY A 95 2.93 -9.27 -6.70
CA GLY A 95 2.48 -7.89 -6.46
C GLY A 95 3.64 -6.94 -6.15
N ILE A 96 4.61 -7.39 -5.35
CA ILE A 96 5.82 -6.62 -5.05
C ILE A 96 6.64 -6.37 -6.33
N ARG A 97 6.87 -7.39 -7.15
CA ARG A 97 7.64 -7.25 -8.39
C ARG A 97 6.93 -6.34 -9.40
N GLU A 98 5.61 -6.45 -9.52
CA GLU A 98 4.79 -5.56 -10.36
C GLU A 98 4.86 -4.10 -9.90
N PHE A 99 4.83 -3.83 -8.59
CA PHE A 99 5.03 -2.49 -8.08
C PHE A 99 6.33 -1.88 -8.61
N PHE A 100 7.46 -2.57 -8.44
CA PHE A 100 8.74 -2.04 -8.90
C PHE A 100 8.77 -1.86 -10.42
N ALA A 101 8.23 -2.82 -11.18
CA ALA A 101 8.18 -2.74 -12.64
C ALA A 101 7.32 -1.56 -13.13
N GLU A 102 6.09 -1.42 -12.61
CA GLU A 102 5.14 -0.39 -13.03
C GLU A 102 5.57 1.02 -12.60
N GLN A 103 6.24 1.14 -11.45
CA GLN A 103 6.79 2.42 -10.98
C GLN A 103 8.16 2.76 -11.57
N ASN A 104 8.69 1.90 -12.47
CA ASN A 104 10.01 2.02 -13.10
C ASN A 104 11.15 2.19 -12.07
N LEU A 105 11.18 1.26 -11.11
CA LEU A 105 12.09 1.26 -9.97
C LEU A 105 13.03 0.06 -10.01
N SER A 106 14.32 0.31 -9.95
CA SER A 106 15.31 -0.75 -9.72
C SER A 106 15.34 -1.14 -8.24
N TYR A 107 15.49 -2.42 -7.94
CA TYR A 107 15.58 -2.92 -6.56
C TYR A 107 16.62 -4.04 -6.42
N THR A 108 17.06 -4.26 -5.19
CA THR A 108 17.75 -5.47 -4.76
C THR A 108 16.81 -6.34 -3.94
N GLU A 109 16.95 -7.66 -4.03
CA GLU A 109 16.29 -8.60 -3.14
C GLU A 109 17.31 -9.26 -2.21
N GLU A 110 16.94 -9.45 -0.95
CA GLU A 110 17.74 -10.19 0.02
C GLU A 110 16.79 -11.03 0.92
N PRO A 111 17.22 -12.22 1.37
CA PRO A 111 16.44 -13.03 2.31
C PRO A 111 16.42 -12.39 3.69
N ILE A 112 15.33 -12.59 4.44
CA ILE A 112 15.25 -12.21 5.86
C ILE A 112 15.59 -13.43 6.70
N VAL A 113 16.70 -13.39 7.44
CA VAL A 113 17.23 -14.56 8.17
C VAL A 113 16.26 -15.00 9.26
N GLU A 114 15.54 -14.06 9.88
CA GLU A 114 14.62 -14.27 10.97
C GLU A 114 13.24 -14.78 10.53
N ILE A 115 12.91 -14.70 9.23
CA ILE A 115 11.61 -15.09 8.69
C ILE A 115 11.82 -16.13 7.59
N PRO A 116 11.58 -17.43 7.87
CA PRO A 116 11.71 -18.48 6.86
C PRO A 116 10.91 -18.16 5.58
N GLY A 117 11.61 -18.13 4.44
CA GLY A 117 11.00 -17.79 3.15
C GLY A 117 10.62 -16.33 2.96
N GLY A 118 10.87 -15.48 3.96
CA GLY A 118 10.72 -14.04 3.90
C GLY A 118 11.82 -13.39 3.06
N LYS A 119 11.43 -12.36 2.30
CA LYS A 119 12.34 -11.57 1.45
C LYS A 119 12.08 -10.11 1.68
N ILE A 120 13.13 -9.30 1.58
CA ILE A 120 13.01 -7.84 1.54
C ILE A 120 13.50 -7.34 0.18
N PHE A 121 12.66 -6.51 -0.43
CA PHE A 121 12.92 -5.84 -1.69
C PHE A 121 13.24 -4.39 -1.38
N LYS A 122 14.49 -3.98 -1.62
CA LYS A 122 14.98 -2.65 -1.33
C LYS A 122 15.19 -1.86 -2.61
N LEU A 123 14.65 -0.66 -2.67
CA LEU A 123 14.90 0.27 -3.76
C LEU A 123 16.41 0.54 -3.93
N CYS A 124 16.94 0.31 -5.13
CA CYS A 124 18.27 0.78 -5.51
C CYS A 124 18.24 2.30 -5.56
N ARG A 125 19.26 2.97 -4.98
CA ARG A 125 19.28 4.42 -4.81
C ARG A 125 18.75 5.16 -6.04
N TYR A 126 17.72 5.98 -5.81
CA TYR A 126 17.05 6.78 -6.83
C TYR A 126 18.05 7.78 -7.45
N ASN A 127 18.33 7.68 -8.74
CA ASN A 127 18.93 8.80 -9.47
C ASN A 127 17.80 9.83 -9.69
N ALA A 128 17.74 10.85 -8.84
CA ALA A 128 16.80 11.95 -9.02
C ALA A 128 17.01 12.62 -10.40
N VAL A 129 15.90 13.00 -11.04
CA VAL A 129 15.86 13.78 -12.29
C VAL A 129 16.81 14.99 -12.19
N PRO A 130 17.57 15.37 -13.23
CA PRO A 130 18.77 16.22 -13.11
C PRO A 130 18.54 17.67 -12.64
N ASN A 131 17.30 18.11 -12.37
CA ASN A 131 16.99 19.54 -12.30
C ASN A 131 16.22 20.00 -11.04
N LYS A 132 16.26 19.24 -9.93
CA LYS A 132 15.82 19.73 -8.62
C LYS A 132 16.93 19.56 -7.58
N LYS A 133 17.15 20.62 -6.82
CA LYS A 133 18.28 20.81 -5.90
C LYS A 133 18.51 19.58 -5.01
N ARG A 134 19.78 19.21 -4.93
CA ARG A 134 20.36 18.02 -4.31
C ARG A 134 20.03 17.99 -2.80
N VAL A 135 19.22 17.03 -2.38
CA VAL A 135 19.15 16.56 -0.98
C VAL A 135 19.30 15.05 -1.02
N SER A 136 20.49 14.56 -0.66
CA SER A 136 20.76 13.14 -0.47
C SER A 136 20.20 12.72 0.89
N LEU A 137 18.98 12.21 0.91
CA LEU A 137 18.45 11.45 2.04
C LEU A 137 18.31 9.98 1.63
N PRO A 138 18.49 9.03 2.56
CA PRO A 138 18.35 7.61 2.26
C PRO A 138 16.86 7.31 2.03
N LEU A 139 16.41 7.45 0.80
CA LEU A 139 15.06 7.08 0.39
C LEU A 139 14.97 5.55 0.33
N GLY A 140 14.71 4.92 1.48
CA GLY A 140 14.42 3.51 1.57
C GLY A 140 12.94 3.27 1.31
N CYS A 141 12.58 2.78 0.12
CA CYS A 141 11.37 1.98 -0.02
C CYS A 141 11.77 0.53 0.19
N SER A 142 11.18 -0.14 1.17
CA SER A 142 11.43 -1.55 1.47
C SER A 142 10.11 -2.30 1.54
N LEU A 143 9.99 -3.35 0.74
CA LEU A 143 8.83 -4.23 0.73
C LEU A 143 9.23 -5.58 1.32
N LEU A 144 8.53 -6.00 2.37
CA LEU A 144 8.72 -7.29 3.01
C LEU A 144 7.66 -8.27 2.50
N ARG A 145 8.11 -9.46 2.14
CA ARG A 145 7.24 -10.61 1.94
C ARG A 145 7.16 -11.42 3.22
N SER A 146 5.96 -11.54 3.79
CA SER A 146 5.68 -12.48 4.88
C SER A 146 5.41 -13.87 4.29
N HIS A 147 5.49 -14.94 5.08
CA HIS A 147 5.15 -16.31 4.66
C HIS A 147 3.77 -16.69 5.20
#